data_AF-A0A371X420-F1
#
_entry.id   AF-A0A371X420-F1
#
_cell.length_a   1.000
_cell.length_b   1.000
_cell.length_c   1.000
_cell.angle_alpha   90.00
_cell.angle_beta   90.00
_cell.angle_gamma   90.00
#
_symmetry.space_group_name_H-M   'P 1'
#
loop_
_entity.id
_entity.type
_entity.pdbx_description
1 polymer ?
#
loop_
_entity_poly.entity_id
_entity_poly.type
_entity_poly.pdbx_seq_one_letter_code
_entity_poly.pdbx_strand_id
1 'polypeptide(L)'
;MEAAAVNEKPVKLGDMMVSGAPPAKLIKAAAVIAEALHPNFERLSLRSRDSCVLSSLAVRDFLFKIGFRSAEVVPVVFVIRADQDGKELHSLGIGDPYDKGVDAAGRWSGHMVARLPDEGFLIDTTLFQAARPQWPALPGMVLLPLAPSGQPVFGLSRISGFEMTADDGRAVVGMWLEQPRNKRWRGAPDTGKRRREPVVGALVERFGSWSN
;
A
#
# COMPACT_ATOMS: atom_id res chain seq x y z
N MET A 1 6.01 28.91 7.35
CA MET A 1 5.72 29.07 5.91
C MET A 1 5.07 27.77 5.48
N GLU A 2 3.73 27.76 5.46
CA GLU A 2 2.92 26.57 5.20
C GLU A 2 3.00 26.30 3.70
N ALA A 3 3.56 25.15 3.31
CA ALA A 3 3.54 24.75 1.91
C ALA A 3 2.08 24.48 1.54
N ALA A 4 1.52 25.31 0.67
CA ALA A 4 0.22 25.08 0.08
C ALA A 4 0.21 23.68 -0.55
N ALA A 5 -0.73 22.84 -0.12
CA ALA A 5 -0.96 21.54 -0.73
C ALA A 5 -1.27 21.77 -2.21
N VAL A 6 -0.33 21.38 -3.08
CA VAL A 6 -0.60 21.30 -4.52
C VAL A 6 -1.67 20.23 -4.66
N ASN A 7 -2.92 20.68 -4.85
CA ASN A 7 -4.08 19.83 -4.98
C ASN A 7 -4.11 19.27 -6.40
N GLU A 8 -3.09 18.48 -6.74
CA GLU A 8 -3.03 17.72 -7.97
C GLU A 8 -4.05 16.58 -7.90
N LYS A 9 -4.93 16.52 -8.91
CA LYS A 9 -5.89 15.43 -9.04
C LYS A 9 -5.13 14.09 -9.04
N PRO A 10 -5.62 13.06 -8.31
CA PRO A 10 -4.99 11.75 -8.35
C PRO A 10 -4.85 11.23 -9.78
N VAL A 11 -3.69 10.64 -10.09
CA VAL A 11 -3.39 10.03 -11.38
C VAL A 11 -3.60 8.53 -11.29
N LYS A 12 -4.21 7.93 -12.31
CA LYS A 12 -4.40 6.47 -12.40
C LYS A 12 -3.36 5.86 -13.33
N LEU A 13 -2.60 4.89 -12.82
CA LEU A 13 -1.64 4.08 -13.57
C LEU A 13 -2.08 2.62 -13.46
N GLY A 14 -2.82 2.10 -14.44
CA GLY A 14 -3.43 0.77 -14.32
C GLY A 14 -4.34 0.66 -13.09
N ASP A 15 -4.06 -0.29 -12.20
CA ASP A 15 -4.77 -0.48 -10.92
C ASP A 15 -4.27 0.44 -9.79
N MET A 16 -3.22 1.22 -10.03
CA MET A 16 -2.62 2.12 -9.05
C MET A 16 -3.20 3.52 -9.11
N MET A 17 -3.70 4.00 -7.98
CA MET A 17 -3.97 5.42 -7.76
C MET A 17 -2.74 6.09 -7.16
N VAL A 18 -2.30 7.19 -7.78
CA VAL A 18 -1.19 8.04 -7.34
C VAL A 18 -1.75 9.37 -6.87
N SER A 19 -1.42 9.80 -5.66
CA SER A 19 -1.84 11.10 -5.11
C SER A 19 -0.66 11.88 -4.54
N GLY A 20 -0.82 13.20 -4.37
CA GLY A 20 0.24 14.13 -4.01
C GLY A 20 1.16 14.44 -5.19
N ALA A 21 2.38 14.91 -4.88
CA ALA A 21 3.38 15.32 -5.86
C ALA A 21 4.67 14.46 -5.77
N PRO A 22 4.61 13.15 -6.13
CA PRO A 22 5.78 12.30 -6.09
C PRO A 22 6.86 12.75 -7.09
N PRO A 23 8.15 12.56 -6.79
CA PRO A 23 9.22 12.83 -7.75
C PRO A 23 9.02 12.06 -9.05
N ALA A 24 9.45 12.62 -10.20
CA ALA A 24 9.29 11.98 -11.51
C ALA A 24 9.84 10.54 -11.57
N LYS A 25 10.96 10.29 -10.87
CA LYS A 25 11.54 8.95 -10.72
C LYS A 25 10.59 7.97 -10.03
N LEU A 26 9.85 8.44 -9.02
CA LEU A 26 8.88 7.65 -8.27
C LEU A 26 7.61 7.44 -9.10
N ILE A 27 7.18 8.41 -9.91
CA ILE A 27 6.09 8.22 -10.88
C ILE A 27 6.44 7.12 -11.88
N LYS A 28 7.66 7.13 -12.44
CA LYS A 28 8.14 6.07 -13.33
C LYS A 28 8.17 4.71 -12.62
N ALA A 29 8.67 4.66 -11.39
CA ALA A 29 8.68 3.43 -10.59
C ALA A 29 7.25 2.92 -10.30
N ALA A 30 6.32 3.81 -9.99
CA ALA A 30 4.90 3.50 -9.77
C ALA A 30 4.26 2.88 -11.01
N ALA A 31 4.52 3.44 -12.21
CA ALA A 31 4.05 2.86 -13.47
C ALA A 31 4.57 1.43 -13.68
N VAL A 32 5.86 1.19 -13.42
CA VAL A 32 6.48 -0.14 -13.49
C VAL A 32 5.84 -1.11 -12.49
N ILE A 33 5.64 -0.69 -11.24
CA ILE A 33 5.00 -1.50 -10.20
C ILE A 33 3.57 -1.86 -10.62
N ALA A 34 2.78 -0.87 -11.03
CA ALA A 34 1.38 -1.03 -11.38
C ALA A 34 1.19 -2.00 -12.55
N GLU A 35 2.07 -1.94 -13.55
CA GLU A 35 1.97 -2.78 -14.74
C GLU A 35 2.55 -4.17 -14.55
N ALA A 36 3.67 -4.30 -13.82
CA ALA A 36 4.49 -5.51 -13.89
C ALA A 36 4.57 -6.31 -12.59
N LEU A 37 4.20 -5.76 -11.42
CA LEU A 37 4.35 -6.47 -10.14
C LEU A 37 3.50 -7.76 -10.12
N HIS A 38 2.17 -7.61 -10.20
CA HIS A 38 1.27 -8.76 -10.09
C HIS A 38 1.40 -9.74 -11.26
N PRO A 39 1.45 -9.29 -12.53
CA PRO A 39 1.59 -10.22 -13.66
C PRO A 39 2.85 -11.09 -13.58
N ASN A 40 3.97 -10.57 -13.08
CA ASN A 40 5.18 -11.39 -12.92
C ASN A 40 5.07 -12.41 -11.78
N PHE A 41 4.35 -12.10 -10.70
CA PHE A 41 4.04 -13.10 -9.68
C PHE A 41 3.07 -14.17 -10.17
N GLU A 42 2.06 -13.79 -10.96
CA GLU A 42 1.08 -14.73 -11.51
C GLU A 42 1.72 -15.75 -12.46
N ARG A 43 2.70 -15.33 -13.27
CA ARG A 43 3.52 -16.24 -14.09
C ARG A 43 4.27 -17.28 -13.27
N LEU A 44 4.52 -17.01 -11.99
CA LEU A 44 5.14 -17.94 -11.04
C LEU A 44 4.10 -18.71 -10.20
N SER A 45 2.81 -18.62 -10.56
CA SER A 45 1.69 -19.19 -9.80
C SER A 45 1.62 -18.70 -8.34
N LEU A 46 2.06 -17.46 -8.09
CA LEU A 46 2.04 -16.82 -6.77
C LEU A 46 0.91 -15.79 -6.68
N ARG A 47 0.04 -15.93 -5.67
CA ARG A 47 -1.13 -15.05 -5.44
C ARG A 47 -0.76 -13.71 -4.80
N SER A 48 -0.08 -12.84 -5.55
CA SER A 48 0.46 -11.58 -5.04
C SER A 48 -0.58 -10.53 -4.60
N ARG A 49 -1.79 -10.52 -5.18
CA ARG A 49 -2.84 -9.53 -4.82
C ARG A 49 -3.38 -9.70 -3.39
N ASP A 50 -3.23 -10.90 -2.82
CA ASP A 50 -3.64 -11.24 -1.45
C ASP A 50 -2.44 -11.51 -0.52
N SER A 51 -1.20 -11.23 -0.98
CA SER A 51 0.04 -11.51 -0.26
C SER A 51 0.80 -10.21 0.02
N CYS A 52 0.33 -9.45 1.01
CA CYS A 52 0.95 -8.18 1.40
C CYS A 52 2.44 -8.33 1.78
N VAL A 53 2.81 -9.42 2.46
CA VAL A 53 4.21 -9.68 2.82
C VAL A 53 5.09 -9.81 1.58
N LEU A 54 4.68 -10.66 0.63
CA LEU A 54 5.42 -10.92 -0.59
C LEU A 54 5.56 -9.65 -1.45
N SER A 55 4.44 -8.98 -1.68
CA SER A 55 4.35 -7.82 -2.57
C SER A 55 5.08 -6.61 -2.01
N SER A 56 4.93 -6.26 -0.73
CA SER A 56 5.63 -5.12 -0.13
C SER A 56 7.14 -5.33 -0.06
N LEU A 57 7.61 -6.55 0.23
CA LEU A 57 9.05 -6.85 0.20
C LEU A 57 9.64 -6.75 -1.20
N ALA A 58 8.90 -7.16 -2.24
CA ALA A 58 9.31 -7.02 -3.63
C ALA A 58 9.38 -5.56 -4.06
N VAL A 59 8.36 -4.76 -3.71
CA VAL A 59 8.33 -3.31 -3.95
C VAL A 59 9.52 -2.64 -3.26
N ARG A 60 9.76 -2.90 -1.98
CA ARG A 60 10.94 -2.37 -1.25
C ARG A 60 12.25 -2.74 -1.95
N ASP A 61 12.45 -4.02 -2.29
CA ASP A 61 13.70 -4.48 -2.91
C ASP A 61 13.93 -3.86 -4.29
N PHE A 62 12.86 -3.67 -5.07
CA PHE A 62 12.88 -2.96 -6.34
C PHE A 62 13.26 -1.48 -6.16
N LEU A 63 12.55 -0.75 -5.29
CA LEU A 63 12.80 0.66 -5.00
C LEU A 63 14.23 0.89 -4.52
N PHE A 64 14.72 0.02 -3.62
CA PHE A 64 16.09 0.07 -3.13
C PHE A 64 17.11 -0.13 -4.26
N LYS A 65 16.87 -1.07 -5.18
CA LYS A 65 17.77 -1.32 -6.33
C LYS A 65 17.82 -0.15 -7.30
N ILE A 66 16.74 0.59 -7.48
CA ILE A 66 16.71 1.77 -8.35
C ILE A 66 17.16 3.05 -7.64
N GLY A 67 17.58 2.96 -6.37
CA GLY A 67 18.26 4.03 -5.64
C GLY A 67 17.43 4.78 -4.60
N PHE A 68 16.18 4.38 -4.34
CA PHE A 68 15.41 4.88 -3.21
C PHE A 68 15.84 4.15 -1.92
N ARG A 69 16.89 4.67 -1.27
CA ARG A 69 17.56 3.97 -0.15
C ARG A 69 16.78 3.99 1.17
N SER A 70 15.83 4.91 1.30
CA SER A 70 14.90 5.01 2.42
C SER A 70 13.84 3.89 2.42
N ALA A 71 13.73 3.13 1.33
CA ALA A 71 12.67 2.14 1.14
C ALA A 71 12.65 1.09 2.25
N GLU A 72 11.53 1.03 2.96
CA GLU A 72 11.28 0.07 4.02
C GLU A 72 9.88 -0.56 3.89
N VAL A 73 9.63 -1.61 4.69
CA VAL A 73 8.30 -2.19 4.85
C VAL A 73 7.85 -2.03 6.28
N VAL A 74 6.58 -1.73 6.47
CA VAL A 74 6.00 -1.55 7.81
C VAL A 74 4.73 -2.36 7.99
N PRO A 75 4.57 -3.06 9.14
CA PRO A 75 3.31 -3.67 9.52
C PRO A 75 2.29 -2.59 9.85
N VAL A 76 1.08 -2.76 9.34
CA VAL A 76 -0.02 -1.82 9.46
C VAL A 76 -1.32 -2.56 9.76
N VAL A 77 -2.30 -1.81 10.24
CA VAL A 77 -3.71 -2.13 10.13
C VAL A 77 -4.30 -1.20 9.09
N PHE A 78 -4.97 -1.76 8.08
CA PHE A 78 -5.76 -0.95 7.16
C PHE A 78 -7.20 -0.93 7.64
N VAL A 79 -7.81 0.25 7.67
CA VAL A 79 -9.23 0.42 7.96
C VAL A 79 -9.88 1.23 6.86
N ILE A 80 -11.10 0.85 6.48
CA ILE A 80 -11.91 1.58 5.53
C ILE A 80 -13.36 1.59 6.00
N ARG A 81 -14.03 2.72 5.84
CA ARG A 81 -15.48 2.85 6.10
C ARG A 81 -16.15 3.61 4.98
N ALA A 82 -17.42 3.31 4.76
CA ALA A 82 -18.33 4.08 3.93
C ALA A 82 -19.47 4.63 4.79
N ASP A 83 -19.71 5.93 4.67
CA ASP A 83 -20.74 6.67 5.37
C ASP A 83 -21.66 7.37 4.35
N GLN A 84 -22.96 7.46 4.66
CA GLN A 84 -23.94 8.25 3.92
C GLN A 84 -24.89 8.94 4.89
N ASP A 85 -25.06 10.25 4.77
CA ASP A 85 -25.95 11.05 5.61
C ASP A 85 -25.73 10.82 7.12
N GLY A 86 -24.45 10.68 7.52
CA GLY A 86 -24.04 10.46 8.91
C GLY A 86 -24.24 9.03 9.42
N LYS A 87 -24.65 8.08 8.57
CA LYS A 87 -24.81 6.67 8.90
C LYS A 87 -23.72 5.81 8.26
N GLU A 88 -23.06 4.98 9.05
CA GLU A 88 -22.13 3.98 8.54
C GLU A 88 -22.91 2.93 7.73
N LEU A 89 -22.51 2.75 6.47
CA LEU A 89 -23.04 1.72 5.58
C LEU A 89 -22.25 0.42 5.72
N HIS A 90 -20.93 0.52 5.82
CA HIS A 90 -20.04 -0.62 6.00
C HIS A 90 -18.66 -0.17 6.47
N SER A 91 -17.98 -1.05 7.18
CA SER A 91 -16.58 -0.90 7.55
C SER A 91 -15.82 -2.21 7.42
N LEU A 92 -14.52 -2.11 7.15
CA LEU A 92 -13.61 -3.25 7.03
C LEU A 92 -12.27 -2.90 7.67
N GLY A 93 -11.71 -3.85 8.42
CA GLY A 93 -10.32 -3.83 8.88
C GLY A 93 -9.51 -4.98 8.29
N ILE A 94 -8.25 -4.73 7.94
CA ILE A 94 -7.25 -5.75 7.59
C ILE A 94 -6.11 -5.66 8.61
N GLY A 95 -5.92 -6.74 9.37
CA GLY A 95 -5.03 -6.80 10.52
C GLY A 95 -5.75 -6.52 11.84
N ASP A 96 -5.09 -6.87 12.95
CA ASP A 96 -5.62 -6.64 14.29
C ASP A 96 -4.98 -5.42 14.96
N PRO A 97 -5.74 -4.35 15.27
CA PRO A 97 -5.20 -3.17 15.95
C PRO A 97 -4.71 -3.45 17.37
N TYR A 98 -5.13 -4.55 17.99
CA TYR A 98 -4.74 -4.92 19.34
C TYR A 98 -3.64 -6.00 19.39
N ASP A 99 -3.21 -6.52 18.25
CA ASP A 99 -2.20 -7.58 18.12
C ASP A 99 -2.49 -8.84 18.97
N LYS A 100 -3.77 -9.17 19.14
CA LYS A 100 -4.29 -10.35 19.86
C LYS A 100 -4.70 -11.49 18.93
N GLY A 101 -4.82 -11.21 17.63
CA GLY A 101 -5.32 -12.17 16.64
C GLY A 101 -4.45 -13.41 16.55
N VAL A 102 -5.07 -14.56 16.33
CA VAL A 102 -4.38 -15.83 16.05
C VAL A 102 -4.13 -15.92 14.55
N ASP A 103 -2.89 -16.25 14.16
CA ASP A 103 -2.56 -16.50 12.75
C ASP A 103 -3.23 -17.80 12.29
N ALA A 104 -3.90 -17.76 11.14
CA ALA A 104 -4.35 -18.98 10.48
C ALA A 104 -3.21 -19.55 9.63
N ALA A 105 -3.25 -20.85 9.30
CA ALA A 105 -2.23 -21.45 8.44
C ALA A 105 -2.13 -20.68 7.10
N GLY A 106 -0.95 -20.11 6.81
CA GLY A 106 -0.71 -19.30 5.61
C GLY A 106 -1.29 -17.89 5.63
N ARG A 107 -1.85 -17.42 6.75
CA ARG A 107 -2.36 -16.05 6.92
C ARG A 107 -1.87 -15.48 8.25
N TRP A 108 -1.41 -14.24 8.24
CA TRP A 108 -1.05 -13.55 9.46
C TRP A 108 -2.09 -12.47 9.78
N SER A 109 -2.31 -12.19 11.06
CA SER A 109 -3.27 -11.18 11.51
C SER A 109 -2.69 -9.77 11.39
N GLY A 110 -2.37 -9.36 10.17
CA GLY A 110 -1.78 -8.06 9.88
C GLY A 110 -1.86 -7.69 8.42
N HIS A 111 -1.52 -6.44 8.14
CA HIS A 111 -1.29 -5.94 6.79
C HIS A 111 0.12 -5.35 6.69
N MET A 112 0.69 -5.28 5.49
CA MET A 112 2.03 -4.73 5.30
C MET A 112 2.06 -3.88 4.05
N VAL A 113 2.81 -2.79 4.11
CA VAL A 113 2.99 -1.84 3.02
C VAL A 113 4.47 -1.49 2.89
N ALA A 114 4.88 -1.00 1.72
CA ALA A 114 6.17 -0.35 1.57
C ALA A 114 6.01 1.15 1.83
N ARG A 115 7.05 1.81 2.34
CA ARG A 115 7.10 3.27 2.41
C ARG A 115 8.49 3.81 2.10
N LEU A 116 8.52 5.07 1.74
CA LEU A 116 9.67 5.89 1.39
C LEU A 116 9.67 7.10 2.32
N PRO A 117 10.29 7.01 3.52
CA PRO A 117 10.28 8.09 4.49
C PRO A 117 10.88 9.39 3.96
N ASP A 118 12.00 9.31 3.23
CA ASP A 118 12.71 10.49 2.71
C ASP A 118 11.91 11.19 1.60
N GLU A 119 11.23 10.41 0.76
CA GLU A 119 10.37 10.93 -0.31
C GLU A 119 8.96 11.29 0.19
N GLY A 120 8.57 10.80 1.37
CA GLY A 120 7.27 11.10 1.97
C GLY A 120 6.10 10.30 1.39
N PHE A 121 6.29 9.04 0.95
CA PHE A 121 5.23 8.23 0.32
C PHE A 121 5.05 6.83 0.91
N LEU A 122 3.81 6.35 0.89
CA LEU A 122 3.41 4.96 1.16
C LEU A 122 2.97 4.30 -0.15
N ILE A 123 3.28 3.00 -0.29
CA ILE A 123 2.86 2.16 -1.40
C ILE A 123 2.18 0.90 -0.86
N ASP A 124 0.92 0.72 -1.22
CA ASP A 124 0.17 -0.51 -0.98
C ASP A 124 -0.21 -1.11 -2.34
N THR A 125 0.19 -2.35 -2.57
CA THR A 125 -0.05 -3.06 -3.84
C THR A 125 -1.09 -4.17 -3.68
N THR A 126 -1.73 -4.24 -2.52
CA THR A 126 -2.57 -5.36 -2.15
C THR A 126 -3.88 -4.86 -1.57
N LEU A 127 -4.41 -3.75 -2.08
CA LEU A 127 -5.69 -3.20 -1.63
C LEU A 127 -6.89 -3.95 -2.24
N PHE A 128 -6.64 -4.82 -3.23
CA PHE A 128 -7.63 -5.73 -3.82
C PHE A 128 -8.45 -6.52 -2.78
N GLN A 129 -7.82 -6.99 -1.70
CA GLN A 129 -8.48 -7.70 -0.59
C GLN A 129 -9.50 -6.84 0.17
N ALA A 130 -9.39 -5.52 0.07
CA ALA A 130 -10.34 -4.58 0.66
C ALA A 130 -11.57 -4.32 -0.25
N ALA A 131 -11.60 -4.79 -1.49
CA ALA A 131 -12.70 -4.50 -2.42
C ALA A 131 -14.07 -4.94 -1.86
N ARG A 132 -15.04 -4.02 -1.83
CA ARG A 132 -16.43 -4.28 -1.43
C ARG A 132 -17.39 -3.48 -2.31
N PRO A 133 -18.67 -3.89 -2.45
CA PRO A 133 -19.69 -3.14 -3.19
C PRO A 133 -19.92 -1.71 -2.67
N GLN A 134 -19.56 -1.42 -1.42
CA GLN A 134 -19.74 -0.11 -0.80
C GLN A 134 -18.71 0.93 -1.26
N TRP A 135 -17.63 0.51 -1.93
CA TRP A 135 -16.61 1.39 -2.49
C TRP A 135 -16.09 0.80 -3.81
N PRO A 136 -16.94 0.75 -4.87
CA PRO A 136 -16.59 0.07 -6.12
C PRO A 136 -15.42 0.75 -6.87
N ALA A 137 -15.13 2.02 -6.56
CA ALA A 137 -14.02 2.79 -7.12
C ALA A 137 -12.70 2.62 -6.36
N LEU A 138 -12.64 1.80 -5.30
CA LEU A 138 -11.41 1.56 -4.55
C LEU A 138 -10.34 0.97 -5.47
N PRO A 139 -9.17 1.62 -5.63
CA PRO A 139 -8.10 1.09 -6.46
C PRO A 139 -7.49 -0.15 -5.83
N GLY A 140 -6.95 -1.05 -6.66
CA GLY A 140 -6.25 -2.25 -6.17
C GLY A 140 -4.87 -1.95 -5.59
N MET A 141 -4.26 -0.84 -6.01
CA MET A 141 -2.95 -0.39 -5.56
C MET A 141 -2.99 1.13 -5.30
N VAL A 142 -2.15 1.63 -4.41
CA VAL A 142 -2.02 3.05 -4.14
C VAL A 142 -0.57 3.47 -3.93
N LEU A 143 -0.25 4.70 -4.34
CA LEU A 143 0.88 5.48 -3.88
C LEU A 143 0.35 6.80 -3.32
N LEU A 144 0.50 6.98 -2.01
CA LEU A 144 -0.10 8.10 -1.27
C LEU A 144 0.96 8.84 -0.45
N PRO A 145 0.78 10.14 -0.19
CA PRO A 145 1.63 10.85 0.76
C PRO A 145 1.58 10.22 2.15
N LEU A 146 2.70 10.25 2.85
CA LEU A 146 2.71 10.01 4.29
C LEU A 146 2.01 11.18 5.00
N ALA A 147 1.10 10.85 5.89
CA ALA A 147 0.32 11.81 6.68
C ALA A 147 0.41 11.44 8.17
N PRO A 148 1.58 11.65 8.81
CA PRO A 148 1.81 11.25 10.20
C PRO A 148 1.02 12.09 11.22
N SER A 149 0.27 13.09 10.77
CA SER A 149 -0.56 13.96 11.60
C SER A 149 -1.98 13.40 11.80
N GLY A 150 -2.58 13.70 12.94
CA GLY A 150 -3.95 13.30 13.28
C GLY A 150 -4.04 12.61 14.63
N GLN A 151 -5.27 12.43 15.13
CA GLN A 151 -5.49 11.66 16.34
C GLN A 151 -5.26 10.17 16.09
N PRO A 152 -4.59 9.45 17.02
CA PRO A 152 -4.45 8.00 16.91
C PRO A 152 -5.81 7.30 16.80
N VAL A 153 -5.88 6.28 15.96
CA VAL A 153 -7.07 5.43 15.81
C VAL A 153 -6.74 4.07 16.45
N PHE A 154 -7.56 3.63 17.40
CA PHE A 154 -7.26 2.47 18.26
C PHE A 154 -5.94 2.57 19.03
N GLY A 155 -5.44 3.79 19.28
CA GLY A 155 -4.12 4.02 19.87
C GLY A 155 -2.94 3.80 18.91
N LEU A 156 -3.20 3.61 17.61
CA LEU A 156 -2.19 3.48 16.57
C LEU A 156 -2.05 4.77 15.77
N SER A 157 -0.82 5.10 15.40
CA SER A 157 -0.52 6.28 14.58
C SER A 157 -0.99 6.07 13.15
N ARG A 158 -1.73 7.04 12.60
CA ARG A 158 -2.05 7.11 11.18
C ARG A 158 -0.78 7.46 10.40
N ILE A 159 -0.42 6.67 9.39
CA ILE A 159 0.73 6.95 8.52
C ILE A 159 0.35 7.41 7.12
N SER A 160 -0.86 7.07 6.66
CA SER A 160 -1.43 7.57 5.41
C SER A 160 -2.94 7.32 5.42
N GLY A 161 -3.65 7.95 4.48
CA GLY A 161 -5.08 7.74 4.29
C GLY A 161 -5.58 8.48 3.06
N PHE A 162 -6.82 8.20 2.70
CA PHE A 162 -7.54 8.90 1.65
C PHE A 162 -8.99 9.12 2.08
N GLU A 163 -9.60 10.12 1.45
CA GLU A 163 -11.04 10.33 1.47
C GLU A 163 -11.48 10.41 0.02
N MET A 164 -12.54 9.69 -0.31
CA MET A 164 -13.19 9.76 -1.63
C MET A 164 -14.68 9.94 -1.44
N THR A 165 -15.30 10.68 -2.36
CA THR A 165 -16.75 10.81 -2.44
C THR A 165 -17.21 10.07 -3.67
N ALA A 166 -18.10 9.10 -3.50
CA ALA A 166 -18.74 8.40 -4.61
C ALA A 166 -19.79 9.31 -5.28
N ASP A 167 -20.18 8.97 -6.51
CA ASP A 167 -21.14 9.76 -7.30
C ASP A 167 -22.51 9.91 -6.63
N ASP A 168 -22.88 8.96 -5.78
CA ASP A 168 -24.12 8.97 -4.98
C ASP A 168 -23.98 9.69 -3.61
N GLY A 169 -22.88 10.43 -3.42
CA GLY A 169 -22.63 11.23 -2.22
C GLY A 169 -22.08 10.45 -1.04
N ARG A 170 -21.86 9.13 -1.15
CA ARG A 170 -21.22 8.35 -0.08
C ARG A 170 -19.78 8.81 0.14
N ALA A 171 -19.43 9.07 1.39
CA ALA A 171 -18.06 9.33 1.80
C ALA A 171 -17.37 8.01 2.14
N VAL A 172 -16.19 7.77 1.57
CA VAL A 172 -15.38 6.59 1.85
C VAL A 172 -14.02 7.05 2.37
N VAL A 173 -13.66 6.59 3.56
CA VAL A 173 -12.43 6.98 4.25
C VAL A 173 -11.58 5.74 4.50
N GLY A 174 -10.37 5.72 3.97
CA GLY A 174 -9.38 4.66 4.18
C GLY A 174 -8.17 5.16 4.94
N MET A 175 -7.62 4.38 5.87
CA MET A 175 -6.45 4.75 6.66
C MET A 175 -5.52 3.55 6.86
N TRP A 176 -4.22 3.82 6.82
CA TRP A 176 -3.17 2.90 7.24
C TRP A 176 -2.66 3.34 8.60
N LEU A 177 -2.77 2.46 9.58
CA LEU A 177 -2.37 2.67 10.96
C LEU A 177 -1.13 1.82 11.24
N GLU A 178 -0.02 2.42 11.66
CA GLU A 178 1.21 1.66 11.92
C GLU A 178 1.04 0.76 13.15
N GLN A 179 1.35 -0.53 13.00
CA GLN A 179 1.28 -1.52 14.07
C GLN A 179 2.68 -2.07 14.35
N PRO A 180 3.56 -1.29 14.98
CA PRO A 180 4.97 -1.63 15.08
C PRO A 180 5.23 -2.89 15.92
N ARG A 181 4.28 -3.31 16.76
CA ARG A 181 4.40 -4.50 17.62
C ARG A 181 4.22 -5.81 16.85
N ASN A 182 3.47 -5.78 15.75
CA ASN A 182 3.21 -6.99 14.96
C ASN A 182 4.44 -7.35 14.11
N LYS A 183 5.22 -8.32 14.61
CA LYS A 183 6.43 -8.85 13.94
C LYS A 183 6.22 -10.24 13.34
N ARG A 184 5.01 -10.80 13.38
CA ARG A 184 4.70 -12.18 12.97
C ARG A 184 4.99 -12.46 11.50
N TRP A 185 4.85 -11.44 10.65
CA TRP A 185 5.20 -11.51 9.23
C TRP A 185 6.64 -11.98 8.97
N ARG A 186 7.59 -11.78 9.91
CA ARG A 186 9.00 -12.17 9.74
C ARG A 186 9.20 -13.68 9.59
N GLY A 187 8.28 -14.49 10.13
CA GLY A 187 8.30 -15.95 9.97
C GLY A 187 7.52 -16.46 8.76
N ALA A 188 6.83 -15.58 8.02
CA ALA A 188 6.00 -16.00 6.90
C ALA A 188 6.85 -16.55 5.74
N PRO A 189 6.42 -17.60 5.03
CA PRO A 189 7.12 -18.11 3.86
C PRO A 189 7.38 -17.05 2.77
N ASP A 190 6.55 -16.01 2.73
CA ASP A 190 6.65 -14.88 1.80
C ASP A 190 7.89 -13.99 2.04
N THR A 191 8.56 -14.14 3.17
CA THR A 191 9.82 -13.43 3.47
C THR A 191 11.04 -13.97 2.72
N GLY A 192 10.95 -15.18 2.17
CA GLY A 192 12.04 -15.83 1.45
C GLY A 192 12.46 -15.03 0.20
N LYS A 193 13.70 -14.54 0.17
CA LYS A 193 14.23 -13.71 -0.94
C LYS A 193 14.05 -14.37 -2.32
N ARG A 194 14.32 -15.68 -2.41
CA ARG A 194 14.18 -16.46 -3.65
C ARG A 194 12.79 -16.38 -4.28
N ARG A 195 11.73 -16.16 -3.48
CA ARG A 195 10.34 -16.10 -3.98
C ARG A 195 10.02 -14.81 -4.74
N ARG A 196 10.78 -13.74 -4.50
CA ARG A 196 10.55 -12.43 -5.12
C ARG A 196 11.69 -11.96 -6.01
N GLU A 197 12.87 -12.58 -5.93
CA GLU A 197 14.04 -12.18 -6.72
C GLU A 197 13.79 -12.15 -8.24
N PRO A 198 13.11 -13.12 -8.87
CA PRO A 198 12.79 -13.05 -10.30
C PRO A 198 11.90 -11.85 -10.65
N VAL A 199 10.90 -11.56 -9.80
CA VAL A 199 9.98 -10.43 -9.99
C VAL A 199 10.72 -9.11 -9.83
N VAL A 200 11.54 -8.98 -8.78
CA VAL A 200 12.38 -7.79 -8.57
C VAL A 200 13.32 -7.57 -9.75
N GLY A 201 13.91 -8.62 -10.31
CA GLY A 201 14.72 -8.55 -11.52
C GLY A 201 13.95 -7.97 -12.70
N ALA A 202 12.76 -8.50 -12.98
CA ALA A 202 11.90 -8.03 -14.06
C ALA A 202 11.45 -6.57 -13.88
N LEU A 203 11.18 -6.13 -12.64
CA LEU A 203 10.85 -4.73 -12.37
C LEU A 203 12.04 -3.79 -12.62
N VAL A 204 13.25 -4.19 -12.21
CA VAL A 204 14.48 -3.41 -12.46
C VAL A 204 14.77 -3.32 -13.95
N GLU A 205 14.67 -4.43 -14.67
CA GLU A 205 14.84 -4.46 -16.12
C GLU A 205 13.84 -3.51 -16.81
N ARG A 206 12.55 -3.59 -16.43
CA ARG A 206 11.51 -2.73 -16.99
C ARG A 206 11.70 -1.25 -16.64
N PHE A 207 12.21 -0.95 -15.45
CA PHE A 207 12.55 0.42 -15.06
C PHE A 207 13.70 0.98 -15.91
N GLY A 208 14.67 0.14 -16.27
CA GLY A 208 15.84 0.55 -17.04
C GLY A 208 16.72 1.54 -16.27
N SER A 209 17.25 2.55 -16.96
CA SER A 209 18.11 3.57 -16.37
C SER A 209 17.34 4.82 -15.90
N TRP A 210 17.98 5.58 -15.02
CA TRP A 210 17.56 6.91 -14.61
C TRP A 210 18.79 7.81 -14.52
N SER A 211 18.76 8.93 -15.23
CA SER A 211 19.76 9.99 -15.13
C SER A 211 19.12 11.19 -14.45
N ASN A 212 19.84 11.78 -13.49
CA ASN A 212 19.40 12.98 -12.77
C ASN A 212 19.51 14.23 -13.64
#